data_AF-A0A6A5BQV6-F1
#
_entry.id   AF-A0A6A5BQV6-F1
#
_cell.length_a   1.000
_cell.length_b   1.000
_cell.length_c   1.000
_cell.angle_alpha   90.00
_cell.angle_beta   90.00
_cell.angle_gamma   90.00
#
_symmetry.space_group_name_H-M   'P 1'
#
loop_
_entity.id
_entity.type
_entity.pdbx_description
1 polymer ?
#
loop_
_entity_poly.entity_id
_entity_poly.type
_entity_poly.pdbx_seq_one_letter_code
_entity_poly.pdbx_strand_id
1 'polypeptide(L)'
;MGALSNLSDFFLYGCCSNGFSSGSLSSLRKFVQKWKKRLTNKHEFLNYWAAEGQKLIVVSIWFFINIFLFTEAFIRYFYYISSITVPTGVQKVPFFVALARGFGQLLNFNCALLILPTMRTLLNVFRSLKFGSIFPLDKNLVFHRYLAYWIVVCVIGHTLGHYLNYACCWQLYDSATTPLQACWWNKFGTTGNVLCVVMFIMYAASAKTYRRTKNFTVFWYTHHLFVVFFVLLLVHGKQFWAWFFIPMGLYALERIMRNLRGSEMTIVKRVHCLPSRVIHLELEKPSFRYESGQYCFLNCPMISQHEWHPFTISSAPEEEFLQFHIRCVGDWTNTLMDVFNPAQRPTVEINKPTTPDGSDYLIRVDGPFGTCAEYVFDFEYVMLIAAGIGVTPYSSLLKHFKFRLDAASSGQAPPLKIRRASFYWINRDEGSWEWFSDILNQLESENPDFFDIHTYMTGMLKAEDVKKIMFASSEYQNQSSTKDNVQQSGKVDIMVRALHKYEPQSSDEMRLDRNDIIVVTEQDESGWWMGTNTTTKQTGLFPANFVVKVDHVTKMVDSTKRNFGRPNWDAEFSEVRRFVEKNSPSGKKPKVGVFVCGPAGLSKQVYSFAVDKSKNSTVQFVFHKENF
;
A
#
# COMPACT_ATOMS: atom_id res chain seq x y z
N MET A 1 -1.23 -31.69 8.02
CA MET A 1 -2.58 -31.24 7.61
C MET A 1 -2.65 -29.77 7.19
N GLY A 2 -1.91 -28.83 7.82
CA GLY A 2 -1.92 -27.40 7.41
C GLY A 2 -1.28 -27.07 6.04
N ALA A 3 -0.44 -27.93 5.48
CA ALA A 3 0.14 -27.73 4.14
C ALA A 3 -0.84 -28.08 3.00
N LEU A 4 -1.74 -29.05 3.22
CA LEU A 4 -2.77 -29.45 2.26
C LEU A 4 -3.92 -28.44 2.21
N SER A 5 -4.28 -27.80 3.32
CA SER A 5 -5.25 -26.70 3.33
C SER A 5 -4.76 -25.50 2.50
N ASN A 6 -3.46 -25.18 2.57
CA ASN A 6 -2.85 -24.10 1.79
C ASN A 6 -2.87 -24.35 0.26
N LEU A 7 -3.00 -25.60 -0.16
CA LEU A 7 -3.02 -26.04 -1.55
C LEU A 7 -4.41 -25.95 -2.18
N SER A 8 -5.46 -26.32 -1.44
CA SER A 8 -6.83 -25.95 -1.81
C SER A 8 -7.02 -24.43 -1.80
N ASP A 9 -6.37 -23.74 -0.86
CA ASP A 9 -6.39 -22.28 -0.77
C ASP A 9 -5.60 -21.59 -1.92
N PHE A 10 -4.60 -22.27 -2.48
CA PHE A 10 -3.84 -21.84 -3.67
C PHE A 10 -4.73 -21.74 -4.91
N PHE A 11 -5.48 -22.81 -5.20
CA PHE A 11 -6.47 -22.81 -6.30
C PHE A 11 -7.60 -21.80 -6.06
N LEU A 12 -8.04 -21.65 -4.81
CA LEU A 12 -9.09 -20.68 -4.45
C LEU A 12 -8.61 -19.22 -4.54
N TYR A 13 -7.33 -18.91 -4.29
CA TYR A 13 -6.83 -17.54 -4.34
C TYR A 13 -6.69 -16.99 -5.75
N GLY A 14 -6.22 -17.81 -6.72
CA GLY A 14 -6.15 -17.40 -8.13
C GLY A 14 -7.49 -16.86 -8.66
N CYS A 15 -8.56 -17.23 -7.98
CA CYS A 15 -9.92 -16.93 -8.33
C CYS A 15 -10.69 -16.10 -7.25
N CYS A 16 -10.05 -15.70 -6.15
CA CYS A 16 -10.61 -14.85 -5.09
C CYS A 16 -9.92 -13.48 -5.03
N SER A 17 -10.69 -12.38 -5.08
CA SER A 17 -10.12 -11.02 -5.06
C SER A 17 -9.49 -10.61 -3.73
N ASN A 18 -9.78 -11.30 -2.63
CA ASN A 18 -9.21 -11.03 -1.31
C ASN A 18 -9.19 -12.34 -0.50
N GLY A 19 -8.02 -12.77 -0.03
CA GLY A 19 -7.83 -14.07 0.62
C GLY A 19 -8.52 -14.26 2.00
N PHE A 20 -8.61 -15.54 2.36
CA PHE A 20 -8.96 -16.21 3.63
C PHE A 20 -10.31 -15.88 4.30
N SER A 21 -11.25 -16.83 4.22
CA SER A 21 -12.19 -17.14 5.31
C SER A 21 -12.11 -18.63 5.62
N SER A 22 -11.94 -18.96 6.90
CA SER A 22 -11.89 -20.33 7.43
C SER A 22 -13.21 -21.08 7.19
N GLY A 23 -13.13 -22.23 6.51
CA GLY A 23 -14.23 -23.17 6.30
C GLY A 23 -14.16 -23.81 4.91
N SER A 24 -13.40 -24.89 4.75
CA SER A 24 -12.96 -25.38 3.43
C SER A 24 -14.11 -25.86 2.50
N LEU A 25 -15.23 -26.34 3.03
CA LEU A 25 -16.39 -26.75 2.21
C LEU A 25 -17.39 -25.61 1.91
N SER A 26 -17.63 -24.72 2.86
CA SER A 26 -18.51 -23.56 2.64
C SER A 26 -17.84 -22.51 1.74
N SER A 27 -16.51 -22.40 1.82
CA SER A 27 -15.65 -21.60 0.94
C SER A 27 -15.77 -22.06 -0.51
N LEU A 28 -15.66 -23.37 -0.78
CA LEU A 28 -15.74 -23.91 -2.14
C LEU A 28 -17.13 -23.71 -2.76
N ARG A 29 -18.22 -23.89 -1.99
CA ARG A 29 -19.59 -23.59 -2.47
C ARG A 29 -19.80 -22.10 -2.74
N LYS A 30 -19.37 -21.22 -1.82
CA LYS A 30 -19.42 -19.76 -2.00
C LYS A 30 -18.58 -19.33 -3.20
N PHE A 31 -17.44 -19.97 -3.41
CA PHE A 31 -16.56 -19.79 -4.56
C PHE A 31 -17.25 -20.14 -5.87
N VAL A 32 -17.81 -21.35 -5.97
CA VAL A 32 -18.52 -21.82 -7.17
C VAL A 32 -19.74 -20.92 -7.44
N GLN A 33 -20.52 -20.55 -6.43
CA GLN A 33 -21.65 -19.62 -6.60
C GLN A 33 -21.20 -18.24 -7.07
N LYS A 34 -20.10 -17.71 -6.52
CA LYS A 34 -19.55 -16.41 -6.89
C LYS A 34 -19.01 -16.41 -8.32
N TRP A 35 -18.35 -17.49 -8.74
CA TRP A 35 -17.88 -17.66 -10.12
C TRP A 35 -19.02 -17.89 -11.09
N LYS A 36 -20.00 -18.70 -10.72
CA LYS A 36 -21.24 -18.88 -11.49
C LYS A 36 -21.91 -17.53 -11.72
N LYS A 37 -22.06 -16.72 -10.67
CA LYS A 37 -22.66 -15.37 -10.74
C LYS A 37 -21.84 -14.40 -11.62
N ARG A 38 -20.51 -14.41 -11.47
CA ARG A 38 -19.61 -13.59 -12.31
C ARG A 38 -19.69 -13.98 -13.78
N LEU A 39 -19.71 -15.28 -14.09
CA LEU A 39 -19.79 -15.78 -15.46
C LEU A 39 -21.18 -15.59 -16.10
N THR A 40 -22.25 -15.58 -15.29
CA THR A 40 -23.61 -15.32 -15.79
C THR A 40 -23.93 -13.84 -15.92
N ASN A 41 -23.37 -12.96 -15.08
CA ASN A 41 -23.62 -11.53 -15.15
C ASN A 41 -22.49 -10.79 -15.91
N LYS A 42 -22.80 -10.37 -17.14
CA LYS A 42 -21.88 -9.64 -18.03
C LYS A 42 -21.24 -8.40 -17.36
N HIS A 43 -21.97 -7.68 -16.51
CA HIS A 43 -21.43 -6.50 -15.84
C HIS A 43 -20.48 -6.85 -14.68
N GLU A 44 -20.80 -7.88 -13.87
CA GLU A 44 -19.86 -8.36 -12.85
C GLU A 44 -18.60 -8.96 -13.48
N PHE A 45 -18.72 -9.64 -14.62
CA PHE A 45 -17.59 -10.12 -15.41
C PHE A 45 -16.71 -8.98 -15.90
N LEU A 46 -17.30 -7.98 -16.58
CA LEU A 46 -16.56 -6.83 -17.13
C LEU A 46 -15.86 -6.04 -16.04
N ASN A 47 -16.51 -5.81 -14.88
CA ASN A 47 -15.89 -5.13 -13.75
C ASN A 47 -14.74 -5.94 -13.14
N TYR A 48 -14.92 -7.26 -12.99
CA TYR A 48 -13.84 -8.11 -12.50
C TYR A 48 -12.68 -8.20 -13.49
N TRP A 49 -12.97 -8.28 -14.79
CA TRP A 49 -11.97 -8.31 -15.84
C TRP A 49 -11.19 -6.99 -15.92
N ALA A 50 -11.89 -5.86 -15.83
CA ALA A 50 -11.26 -4.54 -15.79
C ALA A 50 -10.34 -4.38 -14.56
N ALA A 51 -10.75 -4.88 -13.40
CA ALA A 51 -9.97 -4.74 -12.18
C ALA A 51 -8.86 -5.79 -12.02
N GLU A 52 -9.08 -7.02 -12.48
CA GLU A 52 -8.30 -8.20 -12.07
C GLU A 52 -7.99 -9.16 -13.24
N GLY A 53 -8.30 -8.82 -14.49
CA GLY A 53 -8.11 -9.69 -15.66
C GLY A 53 -6.64 -9.98 -15.97
N GLN A 54 -5.75 -8.99 -15.83
CA GLN A 54 -4.32 -9.11 -16.13
C GLN A 54 -3.64 -10.27 -15.38
N LYS A 55 -3.94 -10.46 -14.09
CA LYS A 55 -3.36 -11.58 -13.33
C LYS A 55 -3.88 -12.93 -13.77
N LEU A 56 -5.13 -13.04 -14.26
CA LEU A 56 -5.60 -14.30 -14.82
C LEU A 56 -4.81 -14.67 -16.08
N ILE A 57 -4.49 -13.69 -16.92
CA ILE A 57 -3.67 -13.90 -18.12
C ILE A 57 -2.29 -14.43 -17.72
N VAL A 58 -1.60 -13.74 -16.81
CA VAL A 58 -0.25 -14.13 -16.36
C VAL A 58 -0.24 -15.49 -15.68
N VAL A 59 -1.18 -15.78 -14.78
CA VAL A 59 -1.28 -17.09 -14.11
C VAL A 59 -1.61 -18.19 -15.12
N SER A 60 -2.46 -17.93 -16.12
CA SER A 60 -2.78 -18.91 -17.16
C SER A 60 -1.55 -19.23 -18.00
N ILE A 61 -0.82 -18.22 -18.47
CA ILE A 61 0.42 -18.42 -19.24
C ILE A 61 1.43 -19.24 -18.42
N TRP A 62 1.66 -18.85 -17.17
CA TRP A 62 2.54 -19.59 -16.26
C TRP A 62 2.10 -21.05 -16.05
N PHE A 63 0.79 -21.28 -15.90
CA PHE A 63 0.24 -22.62 -15.72
C PHE A 63 0.40 -23.50 -16.97
N PHE A 64 0.16 -22.95 -18.16
CA PHE A 64 0.38 -23.67 -19.42
C PHE A 64 1.86 -24.01 -19.64
N ILE A 65 2.78 -23.11 -19.29
CA ILE A 65 4.23 -23.40 -19.35
C ILE A 65 4.57 -24.57 -18.42
N ASN A 66 4.02 -24.61 -17.20
CA ASN A 66 4.23 -25.73 -16.28
C ASN A 66 3.71 -27.06 -16.87
N ILE A 67 2.47 -27.08 -17.38
CA ILE A 67 1.92 -28.30 -18.01
C ILE A 67 2.81 -28.78 -19.14
N PHE A 68 3.24 -27.87 -20.02
CA PHE A 68 4.09 -28.19 -21.15
C PHE A 68 5.43 -28.79 -20.69
N LEU A 69 6.13 -28.12 -19.77
CA LEU A 69 7.43 -28.58 -19.26
C LEU A 69 7.34 -29.92 -18.53
N PHE A 70 6.29 -30.14 -17.74
CA PHE A 70 6.06 -31.43 -17.08
C PHE A 70 5.82 -32.53 -18.11
N THR A 71 4.93 -32.29 -19.07
CA THR A 71 4.53 -33.28 -20.08
C THR A 71 5.71 -33.64 -20.97
N GLU A 72 6.46 -32.64 -21.44
CA GLU A 72 7.68 -32.85 -22.25
C GLU A 72 8.70 -33.70 -21.48
N ALA A 73 9.01 -33.33 -20.23
CA ALA A 73 9.96 -34.09 -19.42
C ALA A 73 9.46 -35.50 -19.09
N PHE A 74 8.19 -35.65 -18.73
CA PHE A 74 7.59 -36.94 -18.42
C PHE A 74 7.68 -37.87 -19.63
N ILE A 75 7.24 -37.42 -20.81
CA ILE A 75 7.25 -38.22 -22.04
C ILE A 75 8.68 -38.61 -22.43
N ARG A 76 9.60 -37.66 -22.45
CA ARG A 76 11.02 -37.90 -22.78
C ARG A 76 11.62 -38.98 -21.88
N TYR A 77 11.43 -38.87 -20.57
CA TYR A 77 11.98 -39.84 -19.63
C TYR A 77 11.21 -41.16 -19.61
N PHE A 78 9.91 -41.17 -19.92
CA PHE A 78 9.11 -42.39 -20.03
C PHE A 78 9.57 -43.27 -21.20
N TYR A 79 9.82 -42.68 -22.37
CA TYR A 79 10.41 -43.42 -23.49
C TYR A 79 11.85 -43.83 -23.21
N TYR A 80 12.65 -42.96 -22.59
CA TYR A 80 14.02 -43.28 -22.20
C TYR A 80 14.08 -44.51 -21.28
N ILE A 81 13.32 -44.53 -20.17
CA ILE A 81 13.34 -45.69 -19.25
C ILE A 81 12.81 -46.97 -19.90
N SER A 82 11.87 -46.85 -20.84
CA SER A 82 11.32 -48.00 -21.56
C SER A 82 12.35 -48.64 -22.52
N SER A 83 13.39 -47.91 -22.89
CA SER A 83 14.48 -48.36 -23.76
C SER A 83 15.69 -48.96 -23.03
N ILE A 84 15.75 -48.88 -21.70
CA ILE A 84 16.90 -49.35 -20.91
C ILE A 84 16.79 -50.85 -20.61
N THR A 85 17.84 -51.60 -20.94
CA THR A 85 18.02 -52.99 -20.49
C THR A 85 18.56 -53.01 -19.06
N VAL A 86 17.86 -53.68 -18.15
CA VAL A 86 18.19 -53.70 -16.71
C VAL A 86 18.96 -54.99 -16.36
N PRO A 87 19.94 -54.97 -15.42
CA PRO A 87 20.66 -56.17 -14.99
C PRO A 87 19.76 -57.29 -14.46
N THR A 88 20.25 -58.53 -14.52
CA THR A 88 19.57 -59.73 -14.03
C THR A 88 19.16 -59.58 -12.57
N GLY A 89 17.86 -59.63 -12.28
CA GLY A 89 17.30 -59.48 -10.93
C GLY A 89 16.37 -58.28 -10.72
N VAL A 90 16.33 -57.33 -11.66
CA VAL A 90 15.37 -56.20 -11.65
C VAL A 90 14.56 -56.22 -12.95
N GLN A 91 13.25 -56.46 -12.86
CA GLN A 91 12.42 -56.70 -14.05
C GLN A 91 12.31 -55.47 -14.98
N LYS A 92 12.04 -54.26 -14.43
CA LYS A 92 11.92 -52.98 -15.19
C LYS A 92 12.15 -51.76 -14.28
N VAL A 93 12.66 -50.67 -14.84
CA VAL A 93 12.69 -49.36 -14.16
C VAL A 93 11.25 -48.79 -14.12
N PRO A 94 10.74 -48.36 -12.95
CA PRO A 94 9.37 -47.91 -12.83
C PRO A 94 9.17 -46.52 -13.46
N PHE A 95 7.91 -46.23 -13.85
CA PHE A 95 7.53 -44.91 -14.36
C PHE A 95 7.72 -43.77 -13.33
N PHE A 96 7.95 -44.11 -12.05
CA PHE A 96 8.26 -43.14 -10.98
C PHE A 96 9.48 -42.28 -11.31
N VAL A 97 10.43 -42.78 -12.11
CA VAL A 97 11.56 -41.96 -12.62
C VAL A 97 11.05 -40.86 -13.55
N ALA A 98 10.17 -41.19 -14.49
CA ALA A 98 9.58 -40.21 -15.40
C ALA A 98 8.75 -39.17 -14.62
N LEU A 99 8.01 -39.61 -13.60
CA LEU A 99 7.26 -38.73 -12.69
C LEU A 99 8.20 -37.77 -11.92
N ALA A 100 9.26 -38.30 -11.31
CA ALA A 100 10.25 -37.51 -10.57
C ALA A 100 10.95 -36.49 -11.48
N ARG A 101 11.29 -36.88 -12.72
CA ARG A 101 11.90 -36.00 -13.71
C ARG A 101 10.94 -34.91 -14.20
N GLY A 102 9.66 -35.23 -14.39
CA GLY A 102 8.61 -34.26 -14.68
C GLY A 102 8.54 -33.16 -13.61
N PHE A 103 8.44 -33.55 -12.33
CA PHE A 103 8.45 -32.58 -11.23
C PHE A 103 9.80 -31.87 -11.07
N GLY A 104 10.93 -32.54 -11.35
CA GLY A 104 12.25 -31.91 -11.35
C GLY A 104 12.37 -30.78 -12.37
N GLN A 105 11.78 -30.95 -13.56
CA GLN A 105 11.73 -29.90 -14.58
C GLN A 105 10.89 -28.70 -14.12
N LEU A 106 9.77 -28.95 -13.45
CA LEU A 106 8.98 -27.89 -12.84
C LEU A 106 9.76 -27.14 -11.76
N LEU A 107 10.53 -27.85 -10.93
CA LEU A 107 11.37 -27.23 -9.90
C LEU A 107 12.45 -26.35 -10.52
N ASN A 108 13.11 -26.79 -11.59
CA ASN A 108 14.11 -25.97 -12.29
C ASN A 108 13.53 -24.62 -12.73
N PHE A 109 12.39 -24.65 -13.44
CA PHE A 109 11.73 -23.45 -13.94
C PHE A 109 11.22 -22.54 -12.80
N ASN A 110 10.49 -23.09 -11.84
CA ASN A 110 9.85 -22.28 -10.81
C ASN A 110 10.85 -21.73 -9.79
N CYS A 111 11.90 -22.47 -9.43
CA CYS A 111 12.96 -21.96 -8.55
C CYS A 111 13.75 -20.81 -9.20
N ALA A 112 13.99 -20.89 -10.51
CA ALA A 112 14.60 -19.80 -11.28
C ALA A 112 13.67 -18.56 -11.35
N LEU A 113 12.38 -18.78 -11.64
CA LEU A 113 11.38 -17.73 -11.69
C LEU A 113 11.11 -17.10 -10.31
N LEU A 114 11.35 -17.81 -9.20
CA LEU A 114 11.05 -17.37 -7.83
C LEU A 114 11.72 -16.03 -7.45
N ILE A 115 12.91 -15.77 -8.00
CA ILE A 115 13.71 -14.57 -7.68
C ILE A 115 13.18 -13.34 -8.43
N LEU A 116 12.69 -13.50 -9.67
CA LEU A 116 12.30 -12.38 -10.54
C LEU A 116 11.25 -11.44 -9.91
N PRO A 117 10.17 -11.91 -9.25
CA PRO A 117 9.21 -11.02 -8.62
C PRO A 117 9.76 -10.24 -7.42
N THR A 118 10.94 -10.58 -6.91
CA THR A 118 11.58 -9.86 -5.79
C THR A 118 12.43 -8.68 -6.25
N MET A 119 12.69 -8.57 -7.55
CA MET A 119 13.54 -7.57 -8.19
C MET A 119 12.76 -6.26 -8.48
N ARG A 120 12.62 -5.38 -7.48
CA ARG A 120 11.81 -4.16 -7.54
C ARG A 120 12.30 -3.15 -8.57
N THR A 121 13.61 -2.96 -8.70
CA THR A 121 14.17 -2.00 -9.67
C THR A 121 13.89 -2.46 -11.08
N LEU A 122 14.12 -3.75 -11.37
CA LEU A 122 13.81 -4.35 -12.65
C LEU A 122 12.30 -4.28 -12.94
N LEU A 123 11.45 -4.58 -11.95
CA LEU A 123 9.99 -4.47 -12.10
C LEU A 123 9.54 -3.04 -12.37
N ASN A 124 10.17 -2.03 -11.78
CA ASN A 124 9.89 -0.63 -12.11
C ASN A 124 10.27 -0.29 -13.55
N VAL A 125 11.42 -0.77 -14.04
CA VAL A 125 11.83 -0.60 -15.44
C VAL A 125 10.87 -1.34 -16.38
N PHE A 126 10.46 -2.55 -16.05
CA PHE A 126 9.44 -3.27 -16.82
C PHE A 126 8.10 -2.54 -16.84
N ARG A 127 7.76 -1.82 -15.76
CA ARG A 127 6.54 -0.99 -15.71
C ARG A 127 6.58 0.14 -16.72
N SER A 128 7.72 0.78 -16.95
CA SER A 128 7.86 1.85 -17.94
C SER A 128 7.85 1.35 -19.40
N LEU A 129 7.96 0.04 -19.63
CA LEU A 129 7.82 -0.54 -20.97
C LEU A 129 6.34 -0.60 -21.37
N LYS A 130 6.05 -0.44 -22.67
CA LYS A 130 4.67 -0.49 -23.21
C LYS A 130 3.90 -1.75 -22.84
N PHE A 131 4.58 -2.89 -22.69
CA PHE A 131 3.99 -4.17 -22.29
C PHE A 131 3.87 -4.35 -20.76
N GLY A 132 4.41 -3.43 -19.95
CA GLY A 132 4.31 -3.45 -18.49
C GLY A 132 2.86 -3.42 -18.01
N SER A 133 1.96 -2.79 -18.79
CA SER A 133 0.52 -2.78 -18.56
C SER A 133 -0.17 -4.15 -18.66
N ILE A 134 0.48 -5.16 -19.25
CA ILE A 134 -0.07 -6.52 -19.35
C ILE A 134 0.14 -7.29 -18.03
N PHE A 135 1.23 -6.99 -17.32
CA PHE A 135 1.63 -7.70 -16.12
C PHE A 135 1.22 -6.91 -14.87
N PRO A 136 0.52 -7.52 -13.90
CA PRO A 136 0.16 -6.85 -12.65
C PRO A 136 1.38 -6.83 -11.71
N LEU A 137 2.38 -6.01 -12.03
CA LEU A 137 3.68 -5.93 -11.35
C LEU A 137 3.56 -5.55 -9.86
N ASP A 138 2.49 -4.87 -9.47
CA ASP A 138 2.21 -4.51 -8.06
C ASP A 138 1.86 -5.72 -7.19
N LYS A 139 1.51 -6.83 -7.83
CA LYS A 139 1.21 -8.11 -7.17
C LYS A 139 2.39 -9.08 -7.25
N ASN A 140 3.59 -8.59 -7.58
CA ASN A 140 4.83 -9.37 -7.64
C ASN A 140 5.08 -10.22 -6.37
N LEU A 141 4.96 -9.65 -5.17
CA LEU A 141 5.16 -10.39 -3.92
C LEU A 141 4.04 -11.38 -3.64
N VAL A 142 2.85 -11.17 -4.21
CA VAL A 142 1.77 -12.16 -4.18
C VAL A 142 2.13 -13.32 -5.08
N PHE A 143 2.62 -13.05 -6.29
CA PHE A 143 3.06 -14.05 -7.25
C PHE A 143 4.26 -14.86 -6.74
N HIS A 144 5.24 -14.23 -6.07
CA HIS A 144 6.35 -14.92 -5.38
C HIS A 144 5.84 -15.98 -4.40
N ARG A 145 4.80 -15.67 -3.61
CA ARG A 145 4.20 -16.65 -2.70
C ARG A 145 3.52 -17.80 -3.45
N TYR A 146 2.91 -17.54 -4.61
CA TYR A 146 2.34 -18.60 -5.43
C TYR A 146 3.38 -19.54 -6.01
N LEU A 147 4.46 -18.98 -6.54
CA LEU A 147 5.61 -19.78 -6.97
C LEU A 147 6.14 -20.63 -5.82
N ALA A 148 6.30 -20.05 -4.62
CA ALA A 148 6.75 -20.78 -3.44
C ALA A 148 5.80 -21.93 -3.06
N TYR A 149 4.48 -21.73 -3.08
CA TYR A 149 3.53 -22.81 -2.77
C TYR A 149 3.53 -23.91 -3.84
N TRP A 150 3.62 -23.54 -5.12
CA TRP A 150 3.70 -24.50 -6.21
C TRP A 150 5.00 -25.32 -6.17
N ILE A 151 6.12 -24.69 -5.80
CA ILE A 151 7.39 -25.37 -5.56
C ILE A 151 7.23 -26.46 -4.49
N VAL A 152 6.48 -26.22 -3.40
CA VAL A 152 6.23 -27.28 -2.38
C VAL A 152 5.49 -28.47 -2.97
N VAL A 153 4.47 -28.25 -3.80
CA VAL A 153 3.77 -29.33 -4.52
C VAL A 153 4.75 -30.15 -5.34
N CYS A 154 5.59 -29.44 -6.10
CA CYS A 154 6.55 -30.06 -6.99
C CYS A 154 7.64 -30.81 -6.20
N VAL A 155 8.10 -30.30 -5.05
CA VAL A 155 9.04 -30.99 -4.16
C VAL A 155 8.41 -32.26 -3.60
N ILE A 156 7.14 -32.22 -3.16
CA ILE A 156 6.45 -33.43 -2.67
C ILE A 156 6.36 -34.47 -3.78
N GLY A 157 5.93 -34.09 -4.99
CA GLY A 157 5.84 -35.00 -6.13
C GLY A 157 7.20 -35.55 -6.57
N HIS A 158 8.23 -34.71 -6.60
CA HIS A 158 9.60 -35.08 -6.94
C HIS A 158 10.20 -36.05 -5.90
N THR A 159 10.05 -35.73 -4.62
CA THR A 159 10.55 -36.55 -3.50
C THR A 159 9.83 -37.88 -3.47
N LEU A 160 8.50 -37.90 -3.60
CA LEU A 160 7.72 -39.13 -3.63
C LEU A 160 8.12 -40.01 -4.82
N GLY A 161 8.27 -39.43 -6.01
CA GLY A 161 8.74 -40.16 -7.19
C GLY A 161 10.11 -40.79 -6.99
N HIS A 162 11.05 -40.07 -6.36
CA HIS A 162 12.37 -40.61 -6.02
C HIS A 162 12.32 -41.68 -4.93
N TYR A 163 11.54 -41.49 -3.87
CA TYR A 163 11.40 -42.45 -2.78
C TYR A 163 10.79 -43.77 -3.26
N LEU A 164 9.74 -43.70 -4.09
CA LEU A 164 9.16 -44.90 -4.71
C LEU A 164 10.15 -45.58 -5.66
N ASN A 165 10.94 -44.81 -6.41
CA ASN A 165 12.00 -45.36 -7.24
C ASN A 165 13.09 -46.07 -6.41
N TYR A 166 13.52 -45.48 -5.28
CA TYR A 166 14.47 -46.12 -4.37
C TYR A 166 13.89 -47.38 -3.74
N ALA A 167 12.60 -47.38 -3.36
CA ALA A 167 11.94 -48.57 -2.83
C ALA A 167 11.94 -49.73 -3.84
N CYS A 168 11.74 -49.46 -5.13
CA CYS A 168 11.66 -50.49 -6.18
C CYS A 168 13.02 -50.92 -6.75
N CYS A 169 14.00 -50.02 -6.83
CA CYS A 169 15.23 -50.22 -7.61
C CYS A 169 16.50 -49.80 -6.88
N TRP A 170 16.55 -49.89 -5.54
CA TRP A 170 17.74 -49.55 -4.75
C TRP A 170 18.98 -50.34 -5.16
N GLN A 171 18.82 -51.56 -5.67
CA GLN A 171 19.91 -52.43 -6.13
C GLN A 171 20.70 -51.85 -7.31
N LEU A 172 20.14 -50.85 -8.02
CA LEU A 172 20.83 -50.15 -9.11
C LEU A 172 21.79 -49.06 -8.62
N TYR A 173 21.91 -48.86 -7.31
CA TYR A 173 22.76 -47.84 -6.72
C TYR A 173 23.93 -48.49 -5.96
N ASP A 174 25.15 -48.35 -6.50
CA ASP A 174 26.39 -48.91 -5.92
C ASP A 174 26.65 -48.51 -4.46
N SER A 175 26.02 -47.43 -4.00
CA SER A 175 26.17 -46.87 -2.65
C SER A 175 25.20 -47.45 -1.61
N ALA A 176 24.36 -48.42 -1.96
CA ALA A 176 23.25 -48.86 -1.12
C ALA A 176 23.08 -50.39 -1.03
N THR A 177 23.03 -50.91 0.20
CA THR A 177 22.59 -52.29 0.50
C THR A 177 21.14 -52.37 0.96
N THR A 178 20.49 -51.21 1.18
CA THR A 178 19.08 -51.09 1.57
C THR A 178 18.42 -49.89 0.88
N PRO A 179 17.08 -49.89 0.74
CA PRO A 179 16.34 -48.72 0.23
C PRO A 179 16.62 -47.43 1.01
N LEU A 180 16.75 -47.53 2.34
CA LEU A 180 17.00 -46.37 3.19
C LEU A 180 18.39 -45.77 2.93
N GLN A 181 19.39 -46.62 2.72
CA GLN A 181 20.73 -46.17 2.36
C GLN A 181 20.75 -45.52 0.97
N ALA A 182 19.97 -46.03 0.01
CA ALA A 182 19.81 -45.38 -1.30
C ALA A 182 19.21 -43.96 -1.18
N CYS A 183 18.24 -43.78 -0.27
CA CYS A 183 17.62 -42.48 0.00
C CYS A 183 18.57 -41.47 0.65
N TRP A 184 19.41 -41.89 1.59
CA TRP A 184 20.18 -40.96 2.45
C TRP A 184 21.69 -40.97 2.24
N TRP A 185 22.26 -41.93 1.53
CA TRP A 185 23.72 -42.06 1.39
C TRP A 185 24.22 -41.88 -0.04
N ASN A 186 23.33 -41.95 -1.03
CA ASN A 186 23.66 -41.55 -2.40
C ASN A 186 23.78 -40.02 -2.51
N LYS A 187 24.67 -39.52 -3.39
CA LYS A 187 24.90 -38.09 -3.66
C LYS A 187 23.62 -37.29 -3.90
N PHE A 188 22.68 -37.81 -4.69
CA PHE A 188 21.43 -37.10 -4.97
C PHE A 188 20.39 -37.22 -3.84
N GLY A 189 20.42 -38.34 -3.11
CA GLY A 189 19.55 -38.57 -1.96
C GLY A 189 19.91 -37.67 -0.78
N THR A 190 21.19 -37.63 -0.41
CA THR A 190 21.74 -36.72 0.62
C THR A 190 21.36 -35.26 0.33
N THR A 191 21.78 -34.75 -0.84
CA THR A 191 21.57 -33.34 -1.22
C THR A 191 20.09 -32.97 -1.30
N GLY A 192 19.22 -33.86 -1.79
CA GLY A 192 17.78 -33.64 -1.87
C GLY A 192 17.11 -33.57 -0.50
N ASN A 193 17.47 -34.46 0.43
CA ASN A 193 16.92 -34.45 1.79
C ASN A 193 17.39 -33.23 2.60
N VAL A 194 18.67 -32.86 2.51
CA VAL A 194 19.19 -31.63 3.13
C VAL A 194 18.46 -30.40 2.57
N LEU A 195 18.22 -30.34 1.26
CA LEU A 195 17.44 -29.27 0.63
C LEU A 195 16.01 -29.20 1.20
N CYS A 196 15.36 -30.35 1.40
CA CYS A 196 14.02 -30.40 2.00
C CYS A 196 14.00 -29.87 3.44
N VAL A 197 15.03 -30.15 4.25
CA VAL A 197 15.15 -29.62 5.62
C VAL A 197 15.32 -28.09 5.61
N VAL A 198 16.21 -27.57 4.75
CA VAL A 198 16.40 -26.12 4.59
C VAL A 198 15.09 -25.45 4.18
N MET A 199 14.39 -26.01 3.19
CA MET A 199 13.08 -25.53 2.76
C MET A 199 12.06 -25.57 3.90
N PHE A 200 12.00 -26.65 4.68
CA PHE A 200 11.07 -26.76 5.79
C PHE A 200 11.25 -25.61 6.80
N ILE A 201 12.50 -25.31 7.20
CA ILE A 201 12.82 -24.21 8.12
C ILE A 201 12.39 -22.86 7.52
N MET A 202 12.74 -22.60 6.26
CA MET A 202 12.38 -21.36 5.58
C MET A 202 10.86 -21.16 5.51
N TYR A 203 10.10 -22.20 5.16
CA TYR A 203 8.65 -22.11 4.99
C TYR A 203 7.93 -21.99 6.34
N ALA A 204 8.38 -22.70 7.37
CA ALA A 204 7.83 -22.60 8.72
C ALA A 204 7.93 -21.16 9.26
N ALA A 205 9.10 -20.53 9.13
CA ALA A 205 9.31 -19.16 9.55
C ALA A 205 8.65 -18.11 8.63
N SER A 206 8.32 -18.48 7.39
CA SER A 206 7.61 -17.62 6.43
C SER A 206 6.09 -17.59 6.62
N ALA A 207 5.55 -18.33 7.60
CA ALA A 207 4.12 -18.34 7.89
C ALA A 207 3.60 -16.95 8.30
N LYS A 208 2.32 -16.67 7.98
CA LYS A 208 1.68 -15.37 8.21
C LYS A 208 1.78 -14.91 9.67
N THR A 209 1.72 -15.84 10.62
CA THR A 209 1.81 -15.58 12.06
C THR A 209 3.16 -14.97 12.44
N TYR A 210 4.26 -15.51 11.95
CA TYR A 210 5.60 -14.99 12.25
C TYR A 210 5.89 -13.69 11.49
N ARG A 211 5.49 -13.60 10.22
CA ARG A 211 5.75 -12.41 9.38
C ARG A 211 4.99 -11.15 9.83
N ARG A 212 3.84 -11.28 10.50
CA ARG A 212 2.96 -10.14 10.87
C ARG A 212 2.99 -9.79 12.36
N THR A 213 3.85 -10.42 13.14
CA THR A 213 3.99 -10.16 14.58
C THR A 213 5.36 -9.54 14.87
N LYS A 214 5.68 -9.32 16.15
CA LYS A 214 6.96 -8.76 16.61
C LYS A 214 8.20 -9.60 16.21
N ASN A 215 8.00 -10.83 15.71
CA ASN A 215 9.08 -11.74 15.34
C ASN A 215 9.51 -11.63 13.86
N PHE A 216 9.40 -10.44 13.26
CA PHE A 216 9.81 -10.23 11.87
C PHE A 216 11.30 -10.56 11.64
N THR A 217 12.14 -10.38 12.66
CA THR A 217 13.57 -10.74 12.65
C THR A 217 13.78 -12.23 12.37
N VAL A 218 13.00 -13.12 13.00
CA VAL A 218 13.07 -14.58 12.77
C VAL A 218 12.80 -14.91 11.31
N PHE A 219 11.74 -14.31 10.75
CA PHE A 219 11.44 -14.44 9.32
C PHE A 219 12.63 -13.95 8.48
N TRP A 220 13.19 -12.79 8.79
CA TRP A 220 14.27 -12.20 8.01
C TRP A 220 15.51 -13.10 7.98
N TYR A 221 16.02 -13.54 9.13
CA TYR A 221 17.22 -14.38 9.20
C TYR A 221 17.03 -15.76 8.55
N THR A 222 15.91 -16.42 8.85
CA THR A 222 15.63 -17.75 8.27
C THR A 222 15.40 -17.69 6.77
N HIS A 223 14.81 -16.60 6.24
CA HIS A 223 14.58 -16.46 4.81
C HIS A 223 15.90 -16.26 4.04
N HIS A 224 16.96 -15.72 4.65
CA HIS A 224 18.30 -15.62 4.03
C HIS A 224 18.97 -16.98 3.77
N LEU A 225 18.43 -18.08 4.34
CA LEU A 225 18.82 -19.44 3.95
C LEU A 225 18.52 -19.73 2.47
N PHE A 226 17.83 -18.84 1.74
CA PHE A 226 17.72 -18.93 0.27
C PHE A 226 19.10 -19.03 -0.41
N VAL A 227 20.16 -18.43 0.16
CA VAL A 227 21.53 -18.54 -0.38
C VAL A 227 22.00 -19.99 -0.30
N VAL A 228 21.86 -20.62 0.86
CA VAL A 228 22.18 -22.04 1.08
C VAL A 228 21.33 -22.93 0.18
N PHE A 229 20.03 -22.64 0.07
CA PHE A 229 19.10 -23.35 -0.80
C PHE A 229 19.57 -23.35 -2.26
N PHE A 230 19.94 -22.21 -2.85
CA PHE A 230 20.38 -22.15 -4.25
C PHE A 230 21.73 -22.84 -4.48
N VAL A 231 22.67 -22.73 -3.53
CA VAL A 231 23.95 -23.46 -3.59
C VAL A 231 23.70 -24.98 -3.58
N LEU A 232 22.87 -25.47 -2.66
CA LEU A 232 22.51 -26.89 -2.60
C LEU A 232 21.75 -27.33 -3.85
N LEU A 233 20.87 -26.49 -4.40
CA LEU A 233 20.12 -26.80 -5.62
C LEU A 233 21.03 -26.90 -6.85
N LEU A 234 22.09 -26.09 -6.95
CA LEU A 234 23.11 -26.21 -7.99
C LEU A 234 23.88 -27.54 -7.88
N VAL A 235 24.22 -27.97 -6.67
CA VAL A 235 24.90 -29.25 -6.43
C VAL A 235 23.98 -30.44 -6.71
N HIS A 236 22.70 -30.32 -6.37
CA HIS A 236 21.69 -31.36 -6.54
C HIS A 236 21.26 -31.54 -8.01
N GLY A 237 20.95 -30.44 -8.70
CA GLY A 237 20.39 -30.45 -10.05
C GLY A 237 21.45 -30.31 -11.14
N LYS A 238 21.79 -31.41 -11.84
CA LYS A 238 22.78 -31.39 -12.95
C LYS A 238 22.51 -30.35 -14.04
N GLN A 239 21.24 -30.05 -14.33
CA GLN A 239 20.85 -29.09 -15.36
C GLN A 239 20.40 -27.73 -14.79
N PHE A 240 20.36 -27.56 -13.47
CA PHE A 240 19.81 -26.36 -12.86
C PHE A 240 20.66 -25.11 -13.15
N TRP A 241 21.97 -25.27 -13.37
CA TRP A 241 22.87 -24.17 -13.70
C TRP A 241 22.40 -23.33 -14.90
N ALA A 242 21.81 -23.96 -15.93
CA ALA A 242 21.30 -23.27 -17.12
C ALA A 242 20.09 -22.38 -16.79
N TRP A 243 19.30 -22.75 -15.78
CA TRP A 243 18.17 -21.97 -15.28
C TRP A 243 18.59 -20.89 -14.28
N PHE A 244 19.74 -21.08 -13.62
CA PHE A 244 20.17 -20.27 -12.49
C PHE A 244 20.88 -18.97 -12.87
N PHE A 245 21.84 -19.02 -13.80
CA PHE A 245 22.78 -17.90 -13.98
C PHE A 245 22.13 -16.62 -14.49
N ILE A 246 21.15 -16.70 -15.40
CA ILE A 246 20.47 -15.51 -15.92
C ILE A 246 19.67 -14.80 -14.82
N PRO A 247 18.71 -15.45 -14.12
CA PRO A 247 18.00 -14.81 -13.01
C PRO A 247 18.90 -14.36 -11.88
N MET A 248 19.93 -15.14 -11.53
CA MET A 248 20.84 -14.75 -10.45
C MET A 248 21.74 -13.55 -10.85
N GLY A 249 22.18 -13.49 -12.11
CA GLY A 249 22.91 -12.34 -12.64
C GLY A 249 22.06 -11.06 -12.59
N LEU A 250 20.79 -11.15 -12.99
CA LEU A 250 19.83 -10.04 -12.88
C LEU A 250 19.60 -9.63 -11.42
N TYR A 251 19.49 -10.61 -10.51
CA TYR A 251 19.37 -10.33 -9.08
C TYR A 251 20.60 -9.59 -8.52
N ALA A 252 21.80 -10.06 -8.88
CA ALA A 252 23.05 -9.46 -8.44
C ALA A 252 23.20 -8.03 -8.98
N LEU A 253 22.90 -7.82 -10.26
CA LEU A 253 22.88 -6.48 -10.87
C LEU A 253 21.90 -5.56 -10.14
N GLU A 254 20.68 -6.02 -9.87
CA GLU A 254 19.72 -5.23 -9.11
C GLU A 254 20.24 -4.88 -7.71
N ARG A 255 20.86 -5.82 -7.00
CA ARG A 255 21.43 -5.56 -5.67
C ARG A 255 22.55 -4.54 -5.72
N ILE A 256 23.41 -4.59 -6.74
CA ILE A 256 24.46 -3.59 -6.96
C ILE A 256 23.84 -2.22 -7.22
N MET A 257 22.91 -2.13 -8.18
CA MET A 257 22.22 -0.87 -8.51
C MET A 257 21.52 -0.25 -7.30
N ARG A 258 20.85 -1.07 -6.48
CA ARG A 258 20.17 -0.60 -5.27
C ARG A 258 21.13 -0.09 -4.22
N ASN A 259 22.26 -0.77 -4.02
CA ASN A 259 23.28 -0.34 -3.07
C ASN A 259 23.94 0.96 -3.53
N LEU A 260 24.17 1.13 -4.83
CA LEU A 260 24.70 2.39 -5.39
C LEU A 260 23.71 3.54 -5.18
N ARG A 261 22.43 3.37 -5.58
CA ARG A 261 21.41 4.42 -5.42
C ARG A 261 21.13 4.75 -3.95
N GLY A 262 21.02 3.74 -3.10
CA GLY A 262 20.76 3.92 -1.66
C GLY A 262 21.99 4.37 -0.85
N SER A 263 23.14 4.62 -1.48
CA SER A 263 24.32 5.14 -0.77
C SER A 263 24.32 6.65 -0.61
N GLU A 264 23.51 7.36 -1.40
CA GLU A 264 23.41 8.82 -1.36
C GLU A 264 22.77 9.29 -0.03
N MET A 265 23.44 10.23 0.64
CA MET A 265 22.95 10.85 1.86
C MET A 265 22.17 12.12 1.52
N THR A 266 20.99 12.26 2.09
CA THR A 266 20.11 13.41 1.91
C THR A 266 19.99 14.18 3.22
N ILE A 267 20.09 15.50 3.15
CA ILE A 267 19.99 16.39 4.32
C ILE A 267 18.53 16.50 4.76
N VAL A 268 18.32 16.37 6.08
CA VAL A 268 17.02 16.66 6.70
C VAL A 268 16.88 18.18 6.86
N LYS A 269 15.94 18.79 6.14
CA LYS A 269 15.67 20.23 6.21
C LYS A 269 14.85 20.59 7.44
N ARG A 270 13.82 19.80 7.74
CA ARG A 270 12.87 20.13 8.81
C ARG A 270 12.24 18.88 9.40
N VAL A 271 12.03 18.88 10.71
CA VAL A 271 11.34 17.81 11.43
C VAL A 271 10.24 18.39 12.28
N HIS A 272 9.05 17.82 12.15
CA HIS A 272 7.85 18.18 12.88
C HIS A 272 7.31 16.94 13.58
N CYS A 273 7.47 16.88 14.89
CA CYS A 273 6.86 15.84 15.71
C CYS A 273 5.43 16.25 16.03
N LEU A 274 4.45 15.54 15.46
CA LEU A 274 3.03 15.83 15.57
C LEU A 274 2.37 15.02 16.70
N PRO A 275 1.27 15.53 17.27
CA PRO A 275 0.36 14.76 18.12
C PRO A 275 -0.09 13.46 17.45
N SER A 276 -0.39 12.43 18.24
CA SER A 276 -0.66 11.04 17.77
C SER A 276 0.55 10.23 17.31
N ARG A 277 1.77 10.63 17.71
CA ARG A 277 3.03 9.93 17.39
C ARG A 277 3.26 9.84 15.87
N VAL A 278 3.15 10.95 15.16
CA VAL A 278 3.49 11.05 13.73
C VAL A 278 4.68 11.99 13.57
N ILE A 279 5.67 11.61 12.77
CA ILE A 279 6.80 12.46 12.40
C ILE A 279 6.55 12.95 10.98
N HIS A 280 6.46 14.26 10.83
CA HIS A 280 6.54 14.92 9.54
C HIS A 280 8.02 15.27 9.28
N LEU A 281 8.58 14.63 8.25
CA LEU A 281 9.99 14.72 7.87
C LEU A 281 10.09 15.39 6.50
N GLU A 282 10.82 16.50 6.44
CA GLU A 282 11.12 17.23 5.21
C GLU A 282 12.61 17.10 4.88
N LEU A 283 12.88 16.52 3.71
CA LEU A 283 14.22 16.29 3.20
C LEU A 283 14.50 17.23 2.03
N GLU A 284 15.77 17.51 1.79
CA GLU A 284 16.20 18.09 0.53
C GLU A 284 15.78 17.19 -0.64
N LYS A 285 15.29 17.79 -1.73
CA LYS A 285 14.82 17.02 -2.87
C LYS A 285 16.00 16.30 -3.53
N PRO A 286 16.01 14.96 -3.55
CA PRO A 286 17.06 14.22 -4.24
C PRO A 286 16.94 14.40 -5.76
N SER A 287 18.01 14.07 -6.48
CA SER A 287 18.10 14.28 -7.94
C SER A 287 17.07 13.50 -8.78
N PHE A 288 16.39 12.51 -8.18
CA PHE A 288 15.42 11.68 -8.90
C PHE A 288 14.04 12.34 -9.03
N ARG A 289 13.34 12.00 -10.13
CA ARG A 289 11.95 12.39 -10.36
C ARG A 289 11.01 11.32 -9.81
N TYR A 290 9.90 11.74 -9.20
CA TYR A 290 8.84 10.86 -8.70
C TYR A 290 7.46 11.39 -9.11
N GLU A 291 6.45 10.54 -8.95
CA GLU A 291 5.06 10.85 -9.22
C GLU A 291 4.17 10.66 -7.99
N SER A 292 2.98 11.26 -8.02
CA SER A 292 2.04 11.22 -6.90
C SER A 292 1.61 9.80 -6.55
N GLY A 293 1.70 9.46 -5.26
CA GLY A 293 1.36 8.14 -4.73
C GLY A 293 2.53 7.14 -4.67
N GLN A 294 3.71 7.50 -5.20
CA GLN A 294 4.90 6.66 -5.03
C GLN A 294 5.46 6.72 -3.60
N TYR A 295 6.29 5.74 -3.27
CA TYR A 295 6.94 5.61 -1.97
C TYR A 295 8.45 5.41 -2.10
N CYS A 296 9.19 5.74 -1.05
CA CYS A 296 10.64 5.53 -0.95
C CYS A 296 10.95 4.65 0.26
N PHE A 297 12.13 4.01 0.23
CA PHE A 297 12.72 3.41 1.41
C PHE A 297 13.63 4.43 2.09
N LEU A 298 13.43 4.62 3.38
CA LEU A 298 14.28 5.45 4.22
C LEU A 298 15.18 4.56 5.07
N ASN A 299 16.45 4.95 5.17
CA ASN A 299 17.41 4.42 6.13
C ASN A 299 17.98 5.59 6.93
N CYS A 300 18.00 5.43 8.25
CA CYS A 300 18.62 6.38 9.15
C CYS A 300 19.87 5.74 9.76
N PRO A 301 21.09 6.09 9.29
CA PRO A 301 22.33 5.47 9.73
C PRO A 301 22.60 5.61 11.24
N MET A 302 22.05 6.65 11.88
CA MET A 302 22.16 6.86 13.34
C MET A 302 21.37 5.84 14.16
N ILE A 303 20.31 5.26 13.58
CA ILE A 303 19.49 4.23 14.23
C ILE A 303 20.00 2.84 13.82
N SER A 304 20.19 2.63 12.51
CA SER A 304 20.65 1.36 11.96
C SER A 304 21.25 1.56 10.58
N GLN A 305 22.40 0.95 10.32
CA GLN A 305 23.07 1.04 9.01
C GLN A 305 22.43 0.16 7.94
N HIS A 306 21.58 -0.80 8.32
CA HIS A 306 21.09 -1.86 7.42
C HIS A 306 19.56 -1.94 7.32
N GLU A 307 18.83 -1.26 8.21
CA GLU A 307 17.36 -1.29 8.20
C GLU A 307 16.79 -0.23 7.25
N TRP A 308 15.97 -0.68 6.30
CA TRP A 308 15.32 0.16 5.30
C TRP A 308 13.80 0.01 5.43
N HIS A 309 13.09 1.12 5.58
CA HIS A 309 11.65 1.15 5.82
C HIS A 309 10.90 1.92 4.73
N PRO A 310 9.81 1.36 4.16
CA PRO A 310 9.05 2.02 3.11
C PRO A 310 8.10 3.08 3.67
N PHE A 311 8.08 4.26 3.07
CA PHE A 311 7.16 5.35 3.37
C PHE A 311 6.69 6.06 2.10
N THR A 312 5.39 6.30 2.01
CA THR A 312 4.77 7.02 0.89
C THR A 312 5.19 8.48 0.91
N ILE A 313 5.51 9.00 -0.27
CA ILE A 313 5.86 10.41 -0.45
C ILE A 313 4.56 11.23 -0.31
N SER A 314 4.54 12.18 0.62
CA SER A 314 3.37 13.05 0.85
C SER A 314 3.47 14.40 0.14
N SER A 315 4.65 14.77 -0.35
CA SER A 315 4.87 15.95 -1.18
C SER A 315 4.39 15.73 -2.62
N ALA A 316 3.96 16.80 -3.29
CA ALA A 316 3.68 16.76 -4.74
C ALA A 316 4.99 16.68 -5.54
N PRO A 317 5.00 16.11 -6.75
CA PRO A 317 6.17 16.08 -7.63
C PRO A 317 6.80 17.45 -7.91
N GLU A 318 5.99 18.50 -7.90
CA GLU A 318 6.39 19.89 -8.17
C GLU A 318 7.12 20.56 -7.00
N GLU A 319 6.94 20.11 -5.75
CA GLU A 319 7.56 20.74 -4.58
C GLU A 319 9.09 20.58 -4.58
N GLU A 320 9.83 21.55 -4.05
CA GLU A 320 11.31 21.59 -4.00
C GLU A 320 11.93 20.79 -2.84
N PHE A 321 11.10 20.05 -2.12
CA PHE A 321 11.48 19.20 -1.00
C PHE A 321 10.77 17.86 -1.08
N LEU A 322 11.33 16.86 -0.40
CA LEU A 322 10.73 15.54 -0.29
C LEU A 322 10.15 15.35 1.12
N GLN A 323 8.85 15.11 1.19
CA GLN A 323 8.11 15.08 2.45
C GLN A 323 7.59 13.68 2.77
N PHE A 324 7.69 13.28 4.04
CA PHE A 324 7.14 12.03 4.56
C PHE A 324 6.36 12.25 5.85
N HIS A 325 5.25 11.52 6.00
CA HIS A 325 4.50 11.42 7.24
C HIS A 325 4.59 10.00 7.79
N ILE A 326 5.32 9.85 8.89
CA ILE A 326 5.70 8.55 9.46
C ILE A 326 4.97 8.35 10.78
N ARG A 327 4.01 7.40 10.81
CA ARG A 327 3.38 6.99 12.07
C ARG A 327 4.32 6.07 12.87
N CYS A 328 4.52 6.38 14.15
CA CYS A 328 5.40 5.60 15.02
C CYS A 328 4.65 4.40 15.60
N VAL A 329 4.91 3.22 15.03
CA VAL A 329 4.22 1.96 15.38
C VAL A 329 5.15 0.81 15.71
N GLY A 330 6.39 0.85 15.22
CA GLY A 330 7.41 -0.19 15.45
C GLY A 330 8.67 0.40 16.05
N ASP A 331 9.59 -0.50 16.43
CA ASP A 331 10.80 -0.17 17.17
C ASP A 331 11.62 0.92 16.46
N TRP A 332 11.96 0.73 15.18
CA TRP A 332 12.70 1.72 14.38
C TRP A 332 12.00 3.09 14.32
N THR A 333 10.69 3.12 14.08
CA THR A 333 9.94 4.39 14.00
C THR A 333 9.79 5.08 15.35
N ASN A 334 9.76 4.32 16.44
CA ASN A 334 9.75 4.88 17.79
C ASN A 334 11.11 5.48 18.14
N THR A 335 12.19 4.77 17.84
CA THR A 335 13.55 5.31 18.00
C THR A 335 13.75 6.58 17.17
N LEU A 336 13.20 6.63 15.94
CA LEU A 336 13.24 7.84 15.11
C LEU A 336 12.54 9.03 15.81
N MET A 337 11.41 8.78 16.48
CA MET A 337 10.73 9.83 17.26
C MET A 337 11.57 10.25 18.46
N ASP A 338 12.15 9.30 19.18
CA ASP A 338 12.94 9.58 20.39
C ASP A 338 14.21 10.38 20.07
N VAL A 339 14.81 10.16 18.88
CA VAL A 339 15.97 10.93 18.40
C VAL A 339 15.62 12.40 18.17
N PHE A 340 14.48 12.69 17.54
CA PHE A 340 14.07 14.07 17.25
C PHE A 340 13.26 14.74 18.37
N ASN A 341 12.71 13.96 19.30
CA ASN A 341 11.91 14.47 20.42
C ASN A 341 12.24 13.73 21.72
N PRO A 342 13.48 13.85 22.25
CA PRO A 342 13.91 13.15 23.46
C PRO A 342 13.13 13.62 24.70
N ALA A 343 12.64 14.85 24.70
CA ALA A 343 11.85 15.42 25.79
C ALA A 343 10.34 15.04 25.73
N GLN A 344 9.93 14.23 24.76
CA GLN A 344 8.54 13.78 24.54
C GLN A 344 7.51 14.92 24.60
N ARG A 345 7.85 16.07 24.02
CA ARG A 345 6.95 17.22 23.95
C ARG A 345 5.81 16.94 22.97
N PRO A 346 4.61 17.53 23.17
CA PRO A 346 3.45 17.27 22.32
C PRO A 346 3.65 17.73 20.87
N THR A 347 4.40 18.81 20.65
CA THR A 347 4.78 19.29 19.32
C THR A 347 6.20 19.84 19.36
N VAL A 348 7.03 19.43 18.40
CA VAL A 348 8.41 19.92 18.23
C VAL A 348 8.64 20.20 16.77
N GLU A 349 9.02 21.44 16.44
CA GLU A 349 9.51 21.83 15.13
C GLU A 349 11.01 22.13 15.23
N ILE A 350 11.81 21.46 14.40
CA ILE A 350 13.25 21.66 14.31
C ILE A 350 13.57 22.04 12.87
N ASN A 351 14.01 23.28 12.68
CA ASN A 351 14.55 23.76 11.42
C ASN A 351 16.03 23.44 11.34
N LYS A 352 16.43 22.72 10.28
CA LYS A 352 17.79 22.23 10.02
C LYS A 352 18.39 21.47 11.22
N PRO A 353 17.84 20.29 11.57
CA PRO A 353 18.32 19.49 12.69
C PRO A 353 19.81 19.13 12.54
N THR A 354 20.55 19.30 13.63
CA THR A 354 21.95 18.92 13.75
C THR A 354 22.10 17.74 14.71
N THR A 355 23.11 16.91 14.46
CA THR A 355 23.50 15.81 15.34
C THR A 355 24.18 16.35 16.60
N PRO A 356 24.35 15.55 17.68
CA PRO A 356 25.07 15.96 18.88
C PRO A 356 26.49 16.49 18.61
N ASP A 357 27.10 16.04 17.50
CA ASP A 357 28.45 16.43 17.06
C ASP A 357 28.45 17.72 16.22
N GLY A 358 27.29 18.36 16.03
CA GLY A 358 27.13 19.61 15.29
C GLY A 358 27.03 19.47 13.76
N SER A 359 27.00 18.26 13.22
CA SER A 359 26.82 18.03 11.78
C SER A 359 25.34 18.06 11.39
N ASP A 360 25.03 18.32 10.12
CA ASP A 360 23.66 18.18 9.62
C ASP A 360 23.16 16.73 9.75
N TYR A 361 21.87 16.54 10.04
CA TYR A 361 21.26 15.22 10.10
C TYR A 361 21.09 14.64 8.69
N LEU A 362 21.59 13.40 8.50
CA LEU A 362 21.60 12.72 7.19
C LEU A 362 20.72 11.47 7.21
N ILE A 363 19.91 11.31 6.16
CA ILE A 363 19.07 10.14 5.91
C ILE A 363 19.35 9.65 4.49
N ARG A 364 19.37 8.33 4.29
CA ARG A 364 19.50 7.74 2.96
C ARG A 364 18.12 7.45 2.39
N VAL A 365 17.93 7.75 1.11
CA VAL A 365 16.67 7.58 0.39
C VAL A 365 16.89 6.64 -0.79
N ASP A 366 16.14 5.55 -0.86
CA ASP A 366 16.10 4.65 -2.02
C ASP A 366 14.71 4.71 -2.65
N GLY A 367 14.62 5.12 -3.92
CA GLY A 367 13.33 5.29 -4.60
C GLY A 367 13.44 6.06 -5.92
N PRO A 368 12.29 6.37 -6.55
CA PRO A 368 10.92 6.07 -6.08
C PRO A 368 10.44 4.66 -6.49
N PHE A 369 9.45 4.15 -5.76
CA PHE A 369 8.82 2.84 -6.00
C PHE A 369 7.29 2.94 -5.95
N GLY A 370 6.61 1.92 -6.50
CA GLY A 370 5.16 1.80 -6.49
C GLY A 370 4.50 2.25 -7.79
N THR A 371 3.19 2.00 -7.89
CA THR A 371 2.35 2.53 -8.96
C THR A 371 1.87 3.93 -8.61
N CYS A 372 2.02 4.81 -9.58
CA CYS A 372 1.57 6.18 -9.50
C CYS A 372 0.04 6.23 -9.62
N ALA A 373 -0.58 7.28 -9.08
CA ALA A 373 -2.02 7.51 -9.21
C ALA A 373 -2.44 8.01 -10.62
N GLU A 374 -1.79 7.55 -11.69
CA GLU A 374 -2.02 8.01 -13.07
C GLU A 374 -3.45 7.75 -13.55
N TYR A 375 -4.01 6.59 -13.21
CA TYR A 375 -5.37 6.20 -13.62
C TYR A 375 -6.44 7.18 -13.14
N VAL A 376 -6.17 7.99 -12.11
CA VAL A 376 -7.10 9.01 -11.64
C VAL A 376 -7.36 10.07 -12.70
N PHE A 377 -6.35 10.39 -13.52
CA PHE A 377 -6.45 11.39 -14.59
C PHE A 377 -7.23 10.92 -15.83
N ASP A 378 -7.55 9.62 -15.92
CA ASP A 378 -8.36 9.07 -17.01
C ASP A 378 -9.85 9.40 -16.87
N PHE A 379 -10.29 9.84 -15.69
CA PHE A 379 -11.69 10.11 -15.37
C PHE A 379 -12.01 11.60 -15.36
N GLU A 380 -13.24 11.95 -15.72
CA GLU A 380 -13.75 13.33 -15.61
C GLU A 380 -14.24 13.64 -14.19
N TYR A 381 -14.68 12.63 -13.45
CA TYR A 381 -15.16 12.76 -12.08
C TYR A 381 -14.52 11.67 -11.23
N VAL A 382 -13.98 12.06 -10.07
CA VAL A 382 -13.26 11.13 -9.20
C VAL A 382 -13.78 11.20 -7.77
N MET A 383 -13.92 10.03 -7.16
CA MET A 383 -14.16 9.85 -5.73
C MET A 383 -12.90 9.25 -5.11
N LEU A 384 -12.22 10.03 -4.28
CA LEU A 384 -10.98 9.65 -3.61
C LEU A 384 -11.27 9.36 -2.14
N ILE A 385 -11.19 8.10 -1.73
CA ILE A 385 -11.59 7.67 -0.38
C ILE A 385 -10.35 7.19 0.38
N ALA A 386 -9.97 7.95 1.40
CA ALA A 386 -8.84 7.69 2.28
C ALA A 386 -9.31 7.24 3.66
N ALA A 387 -8.61 6.28 4.26
CA ALA A 387 -8.83 5.90 5.65
C ALA A 387 -7.55 5.86 6.48
N GLY A 388 -7.52 6.59 7.60
CA GLY A 388 -6.36 6.71 8.48
C GLY A 388 -5.11 7.18 7.72
N ILE A 389 -3.99 6.46 7.86
CA ILE A 389 -2.72 6.76 7.16
C ILE A 389 -2.80 6.63 5.63
N GLY A 390 -3.85 6.00 5.09
CA GLY A 390 -4.10 5.92 3.65
C GLY A 390 -4.35 7.28 2.98
N VAL A 391 -4.41 8.36 3.77
CA VAL A 391 -4.48 9.76 3.30
C VAL A 391 -3.16 10.27 2.73
N THR A 392 -2.02 9.74 3.20
CA THR A 392 -0.66 10.17 2.81
C THR A 392 -0.43 10.24 1.29
N PRO A 393 -0.73 9.19 0.49
CA PRO A 393 -0.64 9.27 -0.97
C PRO A 393 -1.59 10.31 -1.58
N TYR A 394 -2.78 10.49 -1.00
CA TYR A 394 -3.74 11.48 -1.47
C TYR A 394 -3.32 12.91 -1.14
N SER A 395 -2.52 13.15 -0.10
CA SER A 395 -1.89 14.45 0.13
C SER A 395 -1.05 14.87 -1.08
N SER A 396 -0.17 13.98 -1.54
CA SER A 396 0.65 14.22 -2.72
C SER A 396 -0.23 14.46 -3.96
N LEU A 397 -1.25 13.62 -4.18
CA LEU A 397 -2.14 13.73 -5.33
C LEU A 397 -2.99 15.02 -5.35
N LEU A 398 -3.54 15.42 -4.19
CA LEU A 398 -4.38 16.61 -4.09
C LEU A 398 -3.56 17.89 -4.28
N LYS A 399 -2.36 17.95 -3.71
CA LYS A 399 -1.40 19.04 -3.99
C LYS A 399 -1.05 19.07 -5.48
N HIS A 400 -0.81 17.91 -6.09
CA HIS A 400 -0.51 17.81 -7.51
C HIS A 400 -1.69 18.29 -8.39
N PHE A 401 -2.94 17.99 -8.01
CA PHE A 401 -4.12 18.58 -8.68
C PHE A 401 -4.11 20.10 -8.61
N LYS A 402 -3.81 20.67 -7.44
CA LYS A 402 -3.71 22.12 -7.28
C LYS A 402 -2.64 22.72 -8.21
N PHE A 403 -1.42 22.19 -8.22
CA PHE A 403 -0.36 22.67 -9.12
C PHE A 403 -0.78 22.62 -10.60
N ARG A 404 -1.47 21.54 -11.00
CA ARG A 404 -1.99 21.36 -12.35
C ARG A 404 -3.11 22.34 -12.70
N LEU A 405 -3.97 22.69 -11.74
CA LEU A 405 -5.01 23.71 -11.91
C LEU A 405 -4.40 25.11 -12.03
N ASP A 406 -3.45 25.44 -11.17
CA ASP A 406 -2.77 26.73 -11.17
C ASP A 406 -2.02 26.93 -12.51
N ALA A 407 -1.31 25.90 -12.99
CA ALA A 407 -0.63 25.93 -14.29
C ALA A 407 -1.58 26.01 -15.49
N ALA A 408 -2.79 25.43 -15.39
CA ALA A 408 -3.81 25.55 -16.43
C ALA A 408 -4.42 26.96 -16.46
N SER A 409 -4.69 27.55 -15.30
CA SER A 409 -5.18 28.93 -15.15
C SER A 409 -4.16 29.96 -15.67
N SER A 410 -2.87 29.69 -15.52
CA SER A 410 -1.80 30.54 -16.05
C SER A 410 -1.45 30.27 -17.53
N GLY A 411 -2.14 29.35 -18.20
CA GLY A 411 -1.91 28.99 -19.61
C GLY A 411 -0.60 28.20 -19.87
N GLN A 412 0.07 27.70 -18.82
CA GLN A 412 1.32 26.94 -18.93
C GLN A 412 1.07 25.45 -19.23
N ALA A 413 -0.10 24.93 -18.88
CA ALA A 413 -0.47 23.52 -19.07
C ALA A 413 -1.90 23.39 -19.63
N PRO A 414 -2.21 22.28 -20.33
CA PRO A 414 -3.59 22.01 -20.74
C PRO A 414 -4.48 21.77 -19.51
N PRO A 415 -5.77 22.14 -19.60
CA PRO A 415 -6.72 21.93 -18.50
C PRO A 415 -6.83 20.45 -18.16
N LEU A 416 -7.01 20.17 -16.87
CA LEU A 416 -7.26 18.81 -16.41
C LEU A 416 -8.56 18.27 -17.02
N LYS A 417 -8.53 16.99 -17.39
CA LYS A 417 -9.74 16.26 -17.78
C LYS A 417 -10.73 16.14 -16.62
N ILE A 418 -10.20 16.05 -15.40
CA ILE A 418 -10.98 16.00 -14.16
C ILE A 418 -11.72 17.33 -14.02
N ARG A 419 -13.04 17.27 -13.86
CA ARG A 419 -13.92 18.42 -13.61
C ARG A 419 -14.23 18.59 -12.13
N ARG A 420 -14.27 17.50 -11.36
CA ARG A 420 -14.50 17.52 -9.92
C ARG A 420 -13.82 16.34 -9.23
N ALA A 421 -13.23 16.62 -8.08
CA ALA A 421 -12.63 15.64 -7.18
C ALA A 421 -13.35 15.65 -5.82
N SER A 422 -14.17 14.62 -5.58
CA SER A 422 -14.79 14.40 -4.28
C SER A 422 -13.84 13.59 -3.40
N PHE A 423 -13.34 14.21 -2.34
CA PHE A 423 -12.37 13.61 -1.43
C PHE A 423 -13.02 13.28 -0.10
N TYR A 424 -12.91 12.02 0.31
CA TYR A 424 -13.48 11.48 1.53
C TYR A 424 -12.35 11.02 2.44
N TRP A 425 -12.15 11.73 3.56
CA TRP A 425 -11.20 11.28 4.57
C TRP A 425 -11.91 10.72 5.79
N ILE A 426 -11.65 9.46 6.08
CA ILE A 426 -12.23 8.74 7.22
C ILE A 426 -11.12 8.49 8.22
N ASN A 427 -11.30 9.00 9.43
CA ASN A 427 -10.28 8.88 10.46
C ASN A 427 -10.92 8.55 11.82
N ARG A 428 -10.13 7.94 12.70
CA ARG A 428 -10.54 7.62 14.07
C ARG A 428 -9.87 8.51 15.10
N ASP A 429 -8.67 8.99 14.80
CA ASP A 429 -7.79 9.67 15.75
C ASP A 429 -7.84 11.19 15.50
N GLU A 430 -8.14 11.99 16.53
CA GLU A 430 -8.28 13.46 16.47
C GLU A 430 -6.97 14.14 16.03
N GLY A 431 -5.84 13.76 16.63
CA GLY A 431 -4.54 14.39 16.30
C GLY A 431 -3.99 14.03 14.92
N SER A 432 -4.58 13.08 14.19
CA SER A 432 -4.15 12.76 12.82
C SER A 432 -4.64 13.78 11.78
N TRP A 433 -5.58 14.67 12.15
CA TRP A 433 -6.10 15.72 11.28
C TRP A 433 -5.17 16.94 11.17
N GLU A 434 -4.36 17.20 12.19
CA GLU A 434 -3.65 18.49 12.34
C GLU A 434 -2.67 18.82 11.21
N TRP A 435 -1.97 17.83 10.67
CA TRP A 435 -0.96 18.10 9.64
C TRP A 435 -1.56 18.34 8.25
N PHE A 436 -2.78 17.84 8.02
CA PHE A 436 -3.41 17.87 6.70
C PHE A 436 -4.59 18.84 6.64
N SER A 437 -5.08 19.31 7.79
CA SER A 437 -6.17 20.28 7.86
C SER A 437 -5.85 21.54 7.07
N ASP A 438 -4.66 22.13 7.22
CA ASP A 438 -4.34 23.39 6.55
C ASP A 438 -4.35 23.26 5.03
N ILE A 439 -3.82 22.15 4.52
CA ILE A 439 -3.85 21.83 3.09
C ILE A 439 -5.29 21.67 2.61
N LEU A 440 -6.14 20.92 3.33
CA LEU A 440 -7.53 20.71 2.92
C LEU A 440 -8.34 22.00 2.90
N ASN A 441 -8.18 22.85 3.91
CA ASN A 441 -8.88 24.13 3.96
C ASN A 441 -8.41 25.07 2.85
N GLN A 442 -7.11 25.06 2.55
CA GLN A 442 -6.59 25.82 1.41
C GLN A 442 -7.20 25.35 0.09
N LEU A 443 -7.22 24.03 -0.16
CA LEU A 443 -7.79 23.44 -1.37
C LEU A 443 -9.28 23.79 -1.55
N GLU A 444 -10.07 23.71 -0.48
CA GLU A 444 -11.49 24.06 -0.51
C GLU A 444 -11.72 25.55 -0.75
N SER A 445 -10.91 26.42 -0.14
CA SER A 445 -11.06 27.88 -0.27
C SER A 445 -10.68 28.42 -1.64
N GLU A 446 -9.63 27.87 -2.26
CA GLU A 446 -9.08 28.39 -3.51
C GLU A 446 -9.83 27.84 -4.74
N ASN A 447 -10.33 26.61 -4.68
CA ASN A 447 -11.00 25.94 -5.80
C ASN A 447 -12.28 25.18 -5.36
N PRO A 448 -13.31 25.89 -4.83
CA PRO A 448 -14.50 25.27 -4.23
C PRO A 448 -15.36 24.46 -5.21
N ASP A 449 -15.32 24.80 -6.51
CA ASP A 449 -16.06 24.06 -7.53
C ASP A 449 -15.40 22.72 -7.91
N PHE A 450 -14.07 22.66 -7.79
CA PHE A 450 -13.27 21.49 -8.16
C PHE A 450 -13.11 20.51 -6.99
N PHE A 451 -12.75 20.99 -5.80
CA PHE A 451 -12.55 20.15 -4.62
C PHE A 451 -13.81 20.06 -3.77
N ASP A 452 -14.27 18.84 -3.53
CA ASP A 452 -15.42 18.56 -2.69
C ASP A 452 -14.99 17.66 -1.53
N ILE A 453 -14.65 18.28 -0.41
CA ILE A 453 -13.97 17.61 0.71
C ILE A 453 -14.98 17.24 1.79
N HIS A 454 -15.02 15.94 2.10
CA HIS A 454 -15.88 15.33 3.11
C HIS A 454 -15.03 14.63 4.15
N THR A 455 -15.28 14.94 5.42
CA THR A 455 -14.47 14.41 6.51
C THR A 455 -15.32 13.69 7.53
N TYR A 456 -14.84 12.52 7.95
CA TYR A 456 -15.57 11.56 8.75
C TYR A 456 -14.77 11.14 9.97
N MET A 457 -15.20 11.59 11.15
CA MET A 457 -14.60 11.17 12.41
C MET A 457 -15.37 9.99 13.01
N THR A 458 -14.71 8.84 13.10
CA THR A 458 -15.30 7.57 13.53
C THR A 458 -14.81 7.10 14.91
N GLY A 459 -13.97 7.89 15.58
CA GLY A 459 -13.52 7.65 16.94
C GLY A 459 -14.64 7.86 17.97
N MET A 460 -14.48 7.29 19.16
CA MET A 460 -15.35 7.66 20.28
C MET A 460 -14.89 9.01 20.82
N LEU A 461 -15.73 10.03 20.66
CA LEU A 461 -15.52 11.34 21.24
C LEU A 461 -15.68 11.27 22.76
N LYS A 462 -14.88 12.04 23.51
CA LYS A 462 -15.11 12.18 24.95
C LYS A 462 -16.41 12.97 25.17
N ALA A 463 -17.04 12.79 26.33
CA ALA A 463 -18.29 13.48 26.66
C ALA A 463 -18.18 15.02 26.57
N GLU A 464 -17.00 15.56 26.85
CA GLU A 464 -16.68 16.99 26.73
C GLU A 464 -16.68 17.44 25.26
N ASP A 465 -16.06 16.68 24.37
CA ASP A 465 -15.98 16.98 22.94
C ASP A 465 -17.35 16.84 22.29
N VAL A 466 -18.14 15.83 22.68
CA VAL A 466 -19.55 15.68 22.26
C VAL A 466 -20.37 16.90 22.66
N LYS A 467 -20.23 17.37 23.91
CA LYS A 467 -20.92 18.58 24.36
C LYS A 467 -20.53 19.77 23.48
N LYS A 468 -19.24 20.02 23.26
CA LYS A 468 -18.77 21.13 22.42
C LYS A 468 -19.30 21.05 21.00
N ILE A 469 -19.30 19.87 20.38
CA ILE A 469 -19.85 19.64 19.03
C ILE A 469 -21.36 19.91 19.01
N MET A 470 -22.11 19.38 19.99
CA MET A 470 -23.55 19.62 20.07
C MET A 470 -23.86 21.10 20.27
N PHE A 471 -23.17 21.78 21.18
CA PHE A 471 -23.38 23.21 21.45
C PHE A 471 -22.98 24.07 20.24
N ALA A 472 -21.83 23.82 19.60
CA ALA A 472 -21.41 24.51 18.38
C ALA A 472 -22.40 24.31 17.21
N SER A 473 -22.91 23.08 17.02
CA SER A 473 -23.92 22.80 15.99
C SER A 473 -25.27 23.48 16.26
N SER A 474 -25.67 23.60 17.53
CA SER A 474 -26.89 24.31 17.94
C SER A 474 -26.76 25.83 17.81
N GLU A 475 -25.56 26.39 18.06
CA GLU A 475 -25.27 27.80 17.78
C GLU A 475 -25.28 28.09 16.28
N TYR A 476 -24.81 27.16 15.44
CA TYR A 476 -24.88 27.29 13.98
C TYR A 476 -26.32 27.32 13.45
N GLN A 477 -27.22 26.52 14.06
CA GLN A 477 -28.66 26.60 13.75
C GLN A 477 -29.30 27.88 14.30
N ASN A 478 -28.95 28.30 15.51
CA ASN A 478 -29.52 29.50 16.14
C ASN A 478 -29.02 30.82 15.51
N GLN A 479 -27.83 30.86 14.89
CA GLN A 479 -27.38 32.04 14.15
C GLN A 479 -28.14 32.27 12.83
N SER A 480 -28.88 31.27 12.34
CA SER A 480 -29.83 31.44 11.23
C SER A 480 -31.23 31.88 11.69
N SER A 481 -31.45 32.08 13.00
CA SER A 481 -32.75 32.43 13.56
C SER A 481 -32.62 33.19 14.89
N THR A 482 -32.60 34.53 14.80
CA THR A 482 -32.97 35.50 15.85
C THR A 482 -31.96 35.82 16.97
N LYS A 483 -31.85 37.14 17.22
CA LYS A 483 -31.28 37.78 18.41
C LYS A 483 -32.09 37.40 19.66
N ASP A 484 -31.42 36.99 20.73
CA ASP A 484 -31.51 37.54 22.10
C ASP A 484 -31.09 36.53 23.18
N ASN A 485 -30.17 37.01 24.04
CA ASN A 485 -29.85 36.66 25.42
C ASN A 485 -30.09 35.23 25.96
N VAL A 486 -28.99 34.51 26.22
CA VAL A 486 -28.83 33.67 27.42
C VAL A 486 -27.39 33.75 27.95
N GLN A 487 -27.25 34.26 29.18
CA GLN A 487 -26.08 34.04 30.04
C GLN A 487 -26.20 32.66 30.70
N GLN A 488 -25.19 31.79 30.55
CA GLN A 488 -24.39 31.25 31.65
C GLN A 488 -23.34 30.23 31.20
N SER A 489 -22.08 30.56 31.52
CA SER A 489 -21.06 29.67 32.09
C SER A 489 -20.81 28.32 31.42
N GLY A 490 -20.16 28.40 30.27
CA GLY A 490 -19.32 27.36 29.71
C GLY A 490 -18.60 27.97 28.52
N LYS A 491 -17.64 28.88 28.78
CA LYS A 491 -16.96 29.64 27.72
C LYS A 491 -16.25 28.64 26.81
N VAL A 492 -16.88 28.31 25.69
CA VAL A 492 -16.26 27.49 24.64
C VAL A 492 -15.24 28.41 24.00
N ASP A 493 -13.97 28.04 24.10
CA ASP A 493 -12.89 28.76 23.43
C ASP A 493 -13.12 28.67 21.92
N ILE A 494 -13.55 29.78 21.31
CA ILE A 494 -13.78 29.86 19.88
C ILE A 494 -12.41 29.85 19.19
N MET A 495 -12.18 28.89 18.30
CA MET A 495 -10.97 28.88 17.47
C MET A 495 -11.29 29.46 16.09
N VAL A 496 -10.37 30.28 15.58
CA VAL A 496 -10.47 30.87 14.25
C VAL A 496 -9.16 30.68 13.48
N ARG A 497 -9.25 30.58 12.15
CA ARG A 497 -8.10 30.52 11.23
C ARG A 497 -7.98 31.83 10.45
N ALA A 498 -6.78 32.37 10.37
CA ALA A 498 -6.46 33.50 9.48
C ALA A 498 -6.49 33.09 7.99
N LEU A 499 -7.30 33.78 7.20
CA LEU A 499 -7.41 33.60 5.74
C LEU A 499 -6.39 34.44 4.97
N HIS A 500 -6.02 35.58 5.54
CA HIS A 500 -5.15 36.58 4.91
C HIS A 500 -4.09 37.05 5.89
N LYS A 501 -2.98 37.52 5.33
CA LYS A 501 -1.91 38.14 6.11
C LYS A 501 -2.34 39.52 6.61
N TYR A 502 -2.07 39.83 7.87
CA TYR A 502 -2.32 41.13 8.48
C TYR A 502 -1.05 41.62 9.17
N GLU A 503 -0.61 42.83 8.85
CA GLU A 503 0.49 43.50 9.54
C GLU A 503 -0.09 44.50 10.55
N PRO A 504 0.34 44.46 11.82
CA PRO A 504 -0.22 45.29 12.87
C PRO A 504 0.16 46.76 12.65
N GLN A 505 -0.80 47.66 12.87
CA GLN A 505 -0.64 49.11 12.77
C GLN A 505 -0.40 49.78 14.13
N SER A 506 -0.79 49.10 15.21
CA SER A 506 -0.62 49.56 16.59
C SER A 506 -0.01 48.46 17.48
N SER A 507 0.45 48.85 18.67
CA SER A 507 1.17 47.95 19.59
C SER A 507 0.29 46.89 20.27
N ASP A 508 -1.02 47.10 20.27
CA ASP A 508 -2.06 46.21 20.80
C ASP A 508 -2.61 45.22 19.75
N GLU A 509 -2.24 45.41 18.48
CA GLU A 509 -2.59 44.51 17.38
C GLU A 509 -1.60 43.36 17.22
N MET A 510 -2.12 42.24 16.75
CA MET A 510 -1.39 41.01 16.48
C MET A 510 -1.15 40.86 14.97
N ARG A 511 0.07 40.45 14.61
CA ARG A 511 0.37 40.00 13.25
C ARG A 511 -0.34 38.68 12.97
N LEU A 512 -0.99 38.59 11.81
CA LEU A 512 -1.55 37.34 11.30
C LEU A 512 -0.78 36.90 10.07
N ASP A 513 -0.33 35.64 10.06
CA ASP A 513 0.08 34.97 8.84
C ASP A 513 -1.01 34.01 8.35
N ARG A 514 -1.02 33.72 7.05
CA ARG A 514 -2.06 32.86 6.44
C ARG A 514 -2.03 31.47 7.11
N ASN A 515 -3.21 30.97 7.47
CA ASN A 515 -3.47 29.72 8.18
C ASN A 515 -3.15 29.69 9.68
N ASP A 516 -2.77 30.81 10.31
CA ASP A 516 -2.61 30.87 11.76
C ASP A 516 -3.91 30.50 12.48
N ILE A 517 -3.82 29.68 13.52
CA ILE A 517 -4.95 29.30 14.39
C ILE A 517 -4.90 30.15 15.64
N ILE A 518 -6.00 30.87 15.92
CA ILE A 518 -6.13 31.82 17.01
C ILE A 518 -7.24 31.34 17.95
N VAL A 519 -6.95 31.30 19.24
CA VAL A 519 -7.96 31.09 20.28
C VAL A 519 -8.53 32.45 20.66
N VAL A 520 -9.79 32.69 20.31
CA VAL A 520 -10.47 33.96 20.55
C VAL A 520 -10.86 34.03 22.02
N THR A 521 -10.36 35.04 22.72
CA THR A 521 -10.62 35.28 24.14
C THR A 521 -11.79 36.23 24.33
N GLU A 522 -11.89 37.25 23.47
CA GLU A 522 -12.97 38.25 23.50
C GLU A 522 -13.37 38.65 22.07
N GLN A 523 -14.67 38.84 21.86
CA GLN A 523 -15.24 39.35 20.62
C GLN A 523 -15.91 40.68 20.93
N ASP A 524 -15.63 41.69 20.12
CA ASP A 524 -16.33 42.97 20.16
C ASP A 524 -17.25 43.15 18.95
N GLU A 525 -18.15 44.13 19.02
CA GLU A 525 -19.00 44.55 17.90
C GLU A 525 -18.28 45.47 16.91
N SER A 526 -17.06 45.93 17.24
CA SER A 526 -16.28 46.84 16.40
C SER A 526 -15.64 46.12 15.21
N GLY A 527 -15.60 44.78 15.25
CA GLY A 527 -14.98 43.93 14.24
C GLY A 527 -13.52 43.60 14.54
N TRP A 528 -13.03 43.92 15.74
CA TRP A 528 -11.69 43.62 16.22
C TRP A 528 -11.76 42.61 17.37
N TRP A 529 -11.26 41.41 17.12
CA TRP A 529 -11.29 40.34 18.12
C TRP A 529 -9.98 40.26 18.87
N MET A 530 -10.05 39.96 20.16
CA MET A 530 -8.87 39.67 20.98
C MET A 530 -8.68 38.17 21.02
N GLY A 531 -7.46 37.71 20.82
CA GLY A 531 -7.15 36.29 20.91
C GLY A 531 -5.66 36.01 21.02
N THR A 532 -5.36 34.73 21.21
CA THR A 532 -4.00 34.23 21.34
C THR A 532 -3.68 33.29 20.19
N ASN A 533 -2.65 33.61 19.41
CA ASN A 533 -2.17 32.79 18.32
C ASN A 533 -1.51 31.52 18.89
N THR A 534 -1.98 30.36 18.44
CA THR A 534 -1.52 29.07 18.97
C THR A 534 -0.09 28.73 18.55
N THR A 535 0.38 29.25 17.41
CA THR A 535 1.70 29.04 16.85
C THR A 535 2.72 29.98 17.48
N THR A 536 2.47 31.29 17.42
CA THR A 536 3.42 32.31 17.90
C THR A 536 3.33 32.58 19.40
N LYS A 537 2.24 32.11 20.04
CA LYS A 537 1.88 32.41 21.44
C LYS A 537 1.70 33.90 21.75
N GLN A 538 1.60 34.74 20.73
CA GLN A 538 1.29 36.16 20.90
C GLN A 538 -0.20 36.34 21.18
N THR A 539 -0.55 37.37 21.94
CA THR A 539 -1.93 37.79 22.24
C THR A 539 -2.09 39.24 21.79
N GLY A 540 -3.21 39.57 21.17
CA GLY A 540 -3.46 40.90 20.62
C GLY A 540 -4.76 40.97 19.83
N LEU A 541 -5.10 42.17 19.40
CA LEU A 541 -6.27 42.46 18.57
C LEU A 541 -6.01 42.08 17.12
N PHE A 542 -7.04 41.55 16.45
CA PHE A 542 -6.98 41.23 15.04
C PHE A 542 -8.35 41.41 14.37
N PRO A 543 -8.39 41.73 13.07
CA PRO A 543 -9.64 42.03 12.38
C PRO A 543 -10.45 40.75 12.09
N ALA A 544 -11.73 40.73 12.48
CA ALA A 544 -12.61 39.58 12.39
C ALA A 544 -12.88 39.10 10.95
N ASN A 545 -12.87 40.01 9.98
CA ASN A 545 -13.04 39.70 8.55
C ASN A 545 -11.83 39.01 7.92
N PHE A 546 -10.70 38.92 8.63
CA PHE A 546 -9.50 38.20 8.17
C PHE A 546 -9.49 36.75 8.64
N VAL A 547 -10.48 36.32 9.42
CA VAL A 547 -10.50 34.99 10.02
C VAL A 547 -11.80 34.23 9.72
N VAL A 548 -11.74 32.91 9.82
CA VAL A 548 -12.89 32.02 9.72
C VAL A 548 -12.96 31.11 10.94
N LYS A 549 -14.17 30.81 11.44
CA LYS A 549 -14.35 29.86 12.54
C LYS A 549 -13.86 28.47 12.15
N VAL A 550 -13.12 27.83 13.05
CA VAL A 550 -12.65 26.45 12.88
C VAL A 550 -13.06 25.59 14.07
N ASP A 551 -13.28 24.32 13.78
CA ASP A 551 -13.58 23.32 14.79
C ASP A 551 -12.34 23.07 15.64
N HIS A 552 -12.50 23.17 16.96
CA HIS A 552 -11.43 23.00 17.92
C HIS A 552 -10.82 21.59 17.96
N VAL A 553 -11.53 20.54 17.48
CA VAL A 553 -11.05 19.14 17.50
C VAL A 553 -10.18 18.85 16.27
N THR A 554 -10.65 19.28 15.11
CA THR A 554 -10.06 18.93 13.81
C THR A 554 -9.25 20.05 13.17
N LYS A 555 -9.36 21.29 13.70
CA LYS A 555 -8.79 22.51 13.13
C LYS A 555 -9.26 22.77 11.69
N MET A 556 -10.34 22.15 11.22
CA MET A 556 -10.90 22.41 9.88
C MET A 556 -11.98 23.50 9.93
N VAL A 557 -12.26 24.15 8.79
CA VAL A 557 -13.26 25.22 8.66
C VAL A 557 -14.67 24.70 8.88
N ASP A 558 -15.47 25.35 9.74
CA ASP A 558 -16.87 24.97 10.05
C ASP A 558 -17.68 24.86 8.78
N SER A 559 -18.03 23.61 8.42
CA SER A 559 -18.69 23.27 7.17
C SER A 559 -19.67 22.10 7.38
N THR A 560 -20.74 22.09 6.60
CA THR A 560 -21.79 21.07 6.65
C THR A 560 -21.33 19.71 6.16
N LYS A 561 -20.15 19.61 5.54
CA LYS A 561 -19.57 18.37 5.00
C LYS A 561 -18.70 17.63 6.01
N ARG A 562 -18.72 18.06 7.28
CA ARG A 562 -18.01 17.43 8.38
C ARG A 562 -18.96 16.59 9.19
N ASN A 563 -18.60 15.32 9.27
CA ASN A 563 -19.51 14.28 9.73
C ASN A 563 -18.88 13.51 10.89
N PHE A 564 -19.68 13.28 11.92
CA PHE A 564 -19.34 12.41 13.03
C PHE A 564 -20.06 11.07 12.86
N GLY A 565 -19.30 9.99 12.83
CA GLY A 565 -19.79 8.65 12.53
C GLY A 565 -19.31 8.12 11.18
N ARG A 566 -19.96 7.04 10.73
CA ARG A 566 -19.58 6.35 9.49
C ARG A 566 -20.23 7.02 8.27
N PRO A 567 -19.55 7.07 7.12
CA PRO A 567 -20.15 7.56 5.89
C PRO A 567 -21.40 6.79 5.49
N ASN A 568 -22.45 7.51 5.11
CA ASN A 568 -23.61 6.95 4.47
C ASN A 568 -23.35 6.82 2.96
N TRP A 569 -22.65 5.76 2.57
CA TRP A 569 -22.29 5.52 1.17
C TRP A 569 -23.49 5.51 0.21
N ASP A 570 -24.70 5.20 0.67
CA ASP A 570 -25.88 5.28 -0.20
C ASP A 570 -26.19 6.72 -0.61
N ALA A 571 -26.17 7.64 0.36
CA ALA A 571 -26.38 9.07 0.14
C ALA A 571 -25.24 9.65 -0.69
N GLU A 572 -23.99 9.38 -0.32
CA GLU A 572 -22.79 9.91 -0.99
C GLU A 572 -22.72 9.56 -2.47
N PHE A 573 -22.91 8.29 -2.82
CA PHE A 573 -22.92 7.86 -4.22
C PHE A 573 -24.11 8.47 -4.99
N SER A 574 -25.24 8.69 -4.32
CA SER A 574 -26.43 9.28 -4.94
C SER A 574 -26.23 10.77 -5.20
N GLU A 575 -25.55 11.48 -4.30
CA GLU A 575 -25.18 12.89 -4.47
C GLU A 575 -24.19 13.08 -5.62
N VAL A 576 -23.09 12.32 -5.63
CA VAL A 576 -22.12 12.35 -6.74
C VAL A 576 -22.81 12.03 -8.06
N ARG A 577 -23.71 11.05 -8.09
CA ARG A 577 -24.49 10.74 -9.30
C ARG A 577 -25.29 11.94 -9.78
N ARG A 578 -26.10 12.56 -8.91
CA ARG A 578 -26.94 13.71 -9.28
C ARG A 578 -26.10 14.86 -9.82
N PHE A 579 -24.94 15.11 -9.20
CA PHE A 579 -24.01 16.12 -9.69
C PHE A 579 -23.50 15.80 -11.09
N VAL A 580 -23.06 14.56 -11.31
CA VAL A 580 -22.52 14.11 -12.60
C VAL A 580 -23.59 14.15 -13.69
N GLU A 581 -24.82 13.73 -13.41
CA GLU A 581 -25.94 13.78 -14.35
C GLU A 581 -26.27 15.21 -14.78
N LYS A 582 -26.22 16.16 -13.83
CA LYS A 582 -26.49 17.58 -14.10
C LYS A 582 -25.40 18.24 -14.98
N ASN A 583 -24.15 17.79 -14.87
CA ASN A 583 -22.98 18.45 -15.47
C ASN A 583 -22.35 17.68 -16.64
N SER A 584 -22.87 16.50 -16.99
CA SER A 584 -22.34 15.67 -18.08
C SER A 584 -23.10 15.91 -19.40
N PRO A 585 -22.41 16.01 -20.54
CA PRO A 585 -23.05 16.18 -21.84
C PRO A 585 -23.87 14.95 -22.26
N SER A 586 -25.03 15.20 -22.88
CA SER A 586 -25.94 14.17 -23.39
C SER A 586 -25.27 13.29 -24.46
N GLY A 587 -25.31 11.96 -24.29
CA GLY A 587 -24.94 11.00 -25.34
C GLY A 587 -23.93 9.91 -24.95
N LYS A 588 -23.21 10.05 -23.82
CA LYS A 588 -22.36 8.98 -23.25
C LYS A 588 -22.68 8.76 -21.78
N LYS A 589 -22.64 7.50 -21.33
CA LYS A 589 -22.76 7.14 -19.92
C LYS A 589 -21.49 7.62 -19.18
N PRO A 590 -21.53 8.71 -18.38
CA PRO A 590 -20.33 9.20 -17.70
C PRO A 590 -19.79 8.16 -16.72
N LYS A 591 -18.46 8.13 -16.59
CA LYS A 591 -17.73 7.22 -15.71
C LYS A 591 -17.13 8.01 -14.54
N VAL A 592 -17.38 7.54 -13.33
CA VAL A 592 -16.79 8.06 -12.10
C VAL A 592 -15.74 7.07 -11.61
N GLY A 593 -14.50 7.53 -11.46
CA GLY A 593 -13.43 6.71 -10.89
C GLY A 593 -13.50 6.73 -9.37
N VAL A 594 -13.71 5.57 -8.74
CA VAL A 594 -13.80 5.43 -7.28
C VAL A 594 -12.53 4.77 -6.76
N PHE A 595 -11.65 5.56 -6.18
CA PHE A 595 -10.34 5.13 -5.69
C PHE A 595 -10.38 5.02 -4.17
N VAL A 596 -10.02 3.85 -3.64
CA VAL A 596 -10.05 3.60 -2.19
C VAL A 596 -8.68 3.18 -1.68
N CYS A 597 -8.09 3.97 -0.79
CA CYS A 597 -6.91 3.64 -0.01
C CYS A 597 -7.29 3.48 1.48
N GLY A 598 -7.37 2.24 1.96
CA GLY A 598 -7.83 1.98 3.32
C GLY A 598 -7.97 0.50 3.68
N PRO A 599 -8.56 0.18 4.84
CA PRO A 599 -8.70 -1.18 5.32
C PRO A 599 -9.61 -2.01 4.41
N ALA A 600 -9.33 -3.31 4.29
CA ALA A 600 -10.04 -4.20 3.36
C ALA A 600 -11.57 -4.26 3.58
N GLY A 601 -12.03 -4.05 4.81
CA GLY A 601 -13.46 -3.97 5.13
C GLY A 601 -14.15 -2.80 4.44
N LEU A 602 -13.52 -1.61 4.51
CA LEU A 602 -14.01 -0.40 3.83
C LEU A 602 -13.99 -0.58 2.32
N SER A 603 -12.87 -1.05 1.75
CA SER A 603 -12.77 -1.28 0.30
C SER A 603 -13.85 -2.23 -0.22
N LYS A 604 -14.19 -3.27 0.55
CA LYS A 604 -15.26 -4.23 0.20
C LYS A 604 -16.64 -3.58 0.24
N GLN A 605 -16.89 -2.74 1.23
CA GLN A 605 -18.16 -2.00 1.36
C GLN A 605 -18.33 -1.05 0.17
N VAL A 606 -17.35 -0.17 -0.07
CA VAL A 606 -17.38 0.80 -1.17
C VAL A 606 -17.50 0.11 -2.53
N TYR A 607 -16.78 -1.00 -2.76
CA TYR A 607 -16.93 -1.80 -3.98
C TYR A 607 -18.38 -2.28 -4.18
N SER A 608 -19.02 -2.78 -3.12
CA SER A 608 -20.41 -3.24 -3.18
C SER A 608 -21.35 -2.11 -3.61
N PHE A 609 -21.18 -0.91 -3.04
CA PHE A 609 -21.97 0.26 -3.40
C PHE A 609 -21.69 0.73 -4.82
N ALA A 610 -20.42 0.80 -5.24
CA ALA A 610 -20.05 1.18 -6.60
C ALA A 610 -20.67 0.24 -7.64
N VAL A 611 -20.65 -1.07 -7.40
CA VAL A 611 -21.31 -2.04 -8.30
C VAL A 611 -22.83 -1.85 -8.27
N ASP A 612 -23.44 -1.73 -7.11
CA ASP A 612 -24.89 -1.65 -6.99
C ASP A 612 -25.45 -0.37 -7.60
N LYS A 613 -24.83 0.78 -7.31
CA LYS A 613 -25.16 2.09 -7.88
C LYS A 613 -24.77 2.20 -9.36
N SER A 614 -24.04 1.26 -9.93
CA SER A 614 -23.79 1.22 -11.38
C SER A 614 -24.86 0.45 -12.17
N LYS A 615 -25.62 -0.44 -11.52
CA LYS A 615 -26.65 -1.26 -12.18
C LYS A 615 -27.82 -0.38 -12.62
N ASN A 616 -28.22 -0.53 -13.88
CA ASN A 616 -29.38 0.18 -14.46
C ASN A 616 -29.37 1.71 -14.24
N SER A 617 -28.18 2.29 -14.10
CA SER A 617 -28.00 3.73 -13.91
C SER A 617 -27.48 4.38 -15.20
N THR A 618 -27.76 5.67 -15.32
CA THR A 618 -27.16 6.68 -16.23
C THR A 618 -25.68 6.94 -15.98
N VAL A 619 -25.13 6.59 -14.81
CA VAL A 619 -23.72 6.80 -14.44
C VAL A 619 -23.07 5.46 -14.11
N GLN A 620 -21.80 5.28 -14.48
CA GLN A 620 -21.02 4.09 -14.14
C GLN A 620 -19.93 4.45 -13.11
N PHE A 621 -19.94 3.79 -11.96
CA PHE A 621 -18.85 3.87 -10.98
C PHE A 621 -17.85 2.75 -11.25
N VAL A 622 -16.59 3.13 -11.50
CA VAL A 622 -15.48 2.20 -11.75
C VAL A 622 -14.63 2.16 -10.49
N PHE A 623 -14.59 1.00 -9.84
CA PHE A 623 -13.89 0.85 -8.57
C PHE A 623 -12.42 0.46 -8.76
N HIS A 624 -11.54 1.20 -8.07
CA HIS A 624 -10.10 0.99 -8.00
C HIS A 624 -9.69 0.84 -6.52
N LYS A 625 -8.97 -0.23 -6.22
CA LYS A 625 -8.40 -0.44 -4.89
C LYS A 625 -6.93 -0.05 -4.92
N GLU A 626 -6.61 1.04 -4.25
CA GLU A 626 -5.25 1.53 -4.12
C GLU A 626 -4.56 0.89 -2.90
N ASN A 627 -3.32 0.46 -3.08
CA ASN A 627 -2.47 -0.01 -1.99
C ASN A 627 -1.09 0.66 -2.16
N PHE A 628 -1.09 2.00 -2.06
CA PHE A 628 0.10 2.82 -2.03
C PHE A 628 1.05 2.45 -0.89
#